data_AF-A0A2D2Q418-F1
#
_entry.id   AF-A0A2D2Q418-F1
#
_cell.length_a   1.000
_cell.length_b   1.000
_cell.length_c   1.000
_cell.angle_alpha   90.00
_cell.angle_beta   90.00
_cell.angle_gamma   90.00
#
_symmetry.space_group_name_H-M   'P 1'
#
loop_
_entity.id
_entity.type
_entity.pdbx_description
1 polymer ?
#
loop_
_entity_poly.entity_id
_entity_poly.type
_entity_poly.pdbx_seq_one_letter_code
_entity_poly.pdbx_strand_id
1 'polypeptide(L)'
;MFCLNESGQWTLNPIVASTQHRLLDRTVRASSRHLPIALGFYSELSGCTDDDIREFLTADEQQRQKQEDVRQVLEAWGAAVLNQIIEVSIDLSGNYKSLVHKLLPNATVVADRFHVIKIVNQELDKARQSICKANEQTVNEVQKAQIAAALKQSKYALLKPEENLTQKQKAKLEEIREVVPSLARMHQEKESFRAIFEQAKDWKDGTFQLLDWLAQAQDSFQESVRTICRWFGEVTAYFDNHTNSGVVEGINNKLKLIKRILPIQNQMLLSMICSLF
;
A
#
# COMPACT_ATOMS: atom_id res chain seq x y z
N MET A 1 -32.60 -7.36 -20.78
CA MET A 1 -34.04 -7.40 -21.09
C MET A 1 -34.25 -6.60 -22.37
N PHE A 2 -33.90 -7.20 -23.51
CA PHE A 2 -34.06 -6.63 -24.86
C PHE A 2 -35.04 -7.52 -25.62
N CYS A 3 -35.85 -6.93 -26.49
CA CYS A 3 -36.78 -7.67 -27.35
C CYS A 3 -36.44 -7.40 -28.82
N LEU A 4 -36.63 -8.42 -29.66
CA LEU A 4 -36.58 -8.26 -31.12
C LEU A 4 -37.85 -7.56 -31.59
N ASN A 5 -37.70 -6.55 -32.43
CA ASN A 5 -38.82 -5.99 -33.18
C ASN A 5 -39.08 -6.79 -34.48
N GLU A 6 -40.19 -6.51 -35.15
CA GLU A 6 -40.62 -7.22 -36.36
C GLU A 6 -39.67 -7.04 -37.56
N SER A 7 -38.73 -6.10 -37.49
CA SER A 7 -37.66 -5.91 -38.48
C SER A 7 -36.33 -6.59 -38.10
N GLY A 8 -36.30 -7.41 -37.05
CA GLY A 8 -35.13 -8.19 -36.68
C GLY A 8 -34.08 -7.45 -35.85
N GLN A 9 -34.37 -6.23 -35.38
CA GLN A 9 -33.44 -5.41 -34.60
C GLN A 9 -33.74 -5.47 -33.10
N TRP A 10 -32.68 -5.59 -32.30
CA TRP A 10 -32.77 -5.61 -30.84
C TRP A 10 -33.04 -4.20 -30.29
N THR A 11 -34.17 -4.03 -29.61
CA THR A 11 -34.54 -2.76 -28.99
C THR A 11 -34.82 -2.92 -27.50
N LEU A 12 -34.58 -1.85 -26.74
CA LEU A 12 -34.72 -1.80 -25.29
C LEU A 12 -36.21 -1.62 -24.94
N ASN A 13 -36.74 -2.47 -24.06
CA ASN A 13 -38.17 -2.47 -23.72
C ASN A 13 -38.60 -1.13 -23.06
N PRO A 14 -39.57 -0.38 -23.62
CA PRO A 14 -39.90 0.98 -23.18
C PRO A 14 -40.43 1.09 -21.74
N ILE A 15 -40.88 -0.03 -21.17
CA ILE A 15 -41.48 -0.04 -19.81
C ILE A 15 -40.41 0.03 -18.71
N VAL A 16 -39.14 -0.21 -19.01
CA VAL A 16 -38.04 -0.13 -18.02
C VAL A 16 -37.36 1.25 -17.98
N ALA A 17 -37.76 2.18 -18.86
CA ALA A 17 -37.09 3.47 -19.04
C ALA A 17 -37.51 4.56 -18.03
N SER A 18 -38.48 4.34 -17.13
CA SER A 18 -39.03 5.42 -16.28
C SER A 18 -38.62 5.40 -14.80
N THR A 19 -37.79 4.46 -14.32
CA THR A 19 -37.48 4.36 -12.87
C THR A 19 -36.01 4.54 -12.49
N GLN A 20 -35.14 4.99 -13.40
CA GLN A 20 -33.72 5.28 -13.07
C GLN A 20 -33.24 6.70 -13.39
N HIS A 21 -34.15 7.62 -13.73
CA HIS A 21 -33.77 8.98 -14.13
C HIS A 21 -33.91 10.03 -13.01
N ARG A 22 -33.64 9.65 -11.74
CA ARG A 22 -33.70 10.62 -10.62
C ARG A 22 -32.60 10.52 -9.57
N LEU A 23 -31.57 9.69 -9.77
CA LEU A 23 -30.44 9.59 -8.84
C LEU A 23 -29.06 9.90 -9.45
N LEU A 24 -28.98 10.25 -10.74
CA LEU A 24 -27.70 10.54 -11.41
C LEU A 24 -27.40 12.03 -11.63
N ASP A 25 -28.32 12.94 -11.29
CA ASP A 25 -28.24 14.34 -11.73
C ASP A 25 -27.69 15.32 -10.68
N ARG A 26 -26.99 14.84 -9.63
CA ARG A 26 -26.37 15.71 -8.61
C ARG A 26 -24.88 15.51 -8.36
N THR A 27 -24.20 14.66 -9.13
CA THR A 27 -22.75 14.46 -8.96
C THR A 27 -22.01 14.50 -10.29
N VAL A 28 -22.43 15.36 -11.21
CA VAL A 28 -21.68 15.67 -12.43
C VAL A 28 -21.29 17.14 -12.38
N ARG A 29 -20.34 17.45 -11.49
CA ARG A 29 -19.56 18.70 -11.52
C ARG A 29 -18.30 18.55 -10.68
N ALA A 30 -17.46 17.58 -11.03
CA ALA A 30 -16.00 17.62 -10.89
C ALA A 30 -15.42 16.28 -11.35
N SER A 31 -14.26 16.36 -12.01
CA SER A 31 -13.38 15.25 -12.42
C SER A 31 -13.53 14.79 -13.87
N SER A 32 -12.57 15.25 -14.68
CA SER A 32 -12.25 14.74 -15.99
C SER A 32 -10.86 14.10 -15.91
N ARG A 33 -10.81 12.80 -16.27
CA ARG A 33 -9.70 12.01 -16.84
C ARG A 33 -8.64 11.46 -15.87
N HIS A 34 -8.38 10.15 -16.06
CA HIS A 34 -7.28 9.29 -15.59
C HIS A 34 -7.50 8.53 -14.27
N LEU A 35 -7.30 7.21 -14.30
CA LEU A 35 -7.49 6.29 -13.18
C LEU A 35 -6.16 5.57 -12.82
N PRO A 36 -5.67 5.68 -11.58
CA PRO A 36 -4.59 4.84 -11.07
C PRO A 36 -5.09 3.43 -10.68
N ILE A 37 -4.27 2.40 -10.92
CA ILE A 37 -4.54 1.00 -10.55
C ILE A 37 -3.49 0.52 -9.53
N ALA A 38 -3.91 -0.10 -8.41
CA ALA A 38 -3.02 -0.74 -7.44
C ALA A 38 -3.22 -2.25 -7.46
N LEU A 39 -2.11 -2.99 -7.45
CA LEU A 39 -2.07 -4.45 -7.30
C LEU A 39 -1.43 -4.75 -5.94
N GLY A 40 -2.17 -5.36 -4.99
CA GLY A 40 -1.63 -5.74 -3.68
C GLY A 40 -2.32 -6.97 -3.06
N PHE A 41 -1.53 -7.85 -2.43
CA PHE A 41 -1.98 -8.96 -1.57
C PHE A 41 -0.93 -9.30 -0.48
N TYR A 42 -1.41 -9.46 0.76
CA TYR A 42 -0.65 -9.58 2.03
C TYR A 42 0.11 -10.90 2.27
N SER A 43 1.14 -10.85 3.13
CA SER A 43 1.84 -12.00 3.75
C SER A 43 2.22 -11.75 5.23
N GLU A 44 2.04 -12.78 6.09
CA GLU A 44 2.69 -13.05 7.39
C GLU A 44 3.00 -14.57 7.38
N LEU A 45 4.12 -15.15 7.85
CA LEU A 45 4.77 -15.18 9.17
C LEU A 45 6.22 -15.75 9.04
N SER A 46 6.95 -15.85 10.15
CA SER A 46 8.40 -16.08 10.32
C SER A 46 8.79 -17.39 11.05
N GLY A 47 9.98 -17.97 10.77
CA GLY A 47 10.79 -18.76 11.74
C GLY A 47 11.71 -19.85 11.13
N CYS A 48 13.04 -19.69 11.23
CA CYS A 48 14.00 -20.38 10.36
C CYS A 48 14.81 -21.59 10.93
N THR A 49 14.70 -22.76 10.28
CA THR A 49 15.63 -23.93 10.19
C THR A 49 15.43 -24.62 8.81
N ASP A 50 16.25 -25.58 8.33
CA ASP A 50 16.29 -26.25 6.98
C ASP A 50 14.99 -26.35 6.12
N ASP A 51 13.81 -26.32 6.73
CA ASP A 51 12.52 -25.99 6.09
C ASP A 51 12.50 -24.62 5.36
N ASP A 52 13.40 -23.69 5.68
CA ASP A 52 13.51 -22.37 5.05
C ASP A 52 13.84 -22.41 3.57
N ILE A 53 14.64 -23.39 3.15
CA ILE A 53 15.00 -23.55 1.74
C ILE A 53 13.76 -24.01 0.96
N ARG A 54 12.94 -24.89 1.56
CA ARG A 54 11.66 -25.30 0.98
C ARG A 54 10.63 -24.18 1.02
N GLU A 55 10.53 -23.44 2.12
CA GLU A 55 9.65 -22.29 2.25
C GLU A 55 10.02 -21.19 1.25
N PHE A 56 11.30 -20.87 1.10
CA PHE A 56 11.80 -19.90 0.12
C PHE A 56 11.49 -20.33 -1.32
N LEU A 57 11.71 -21.60 -1.67
CA LEU A 57 11.35 -22.15 -2.98
C LEU A 57 9.83 -22.13 -3.21
N THR A 58 9.01 -22.40 -2.19
CA THR A 58 7.55 -22.32 -2.29
C THR A 58 7.04 -20.88 -2.34
N ALA A 59 7.68 -19.95 -1.65
CA ALA A 59 7.33 -18.54 -1.67
C ALA A 59 7.68 -17.93 -3.04
N ASP A 60 8.83 -18.28 -3.59
CA ASP A 60 9.27 -17.88 -4.93
C ASP A 60 8.38 -18.49 -6.03
N GLU A 61 7.97 -19.76 -5.89
CA GLU A 61 6.99 -20.40 -6.78
C GLU A 61 5.59 -19.76 -6.68
N GLN A 62 5.11 -19.49 -5.46
CA GLN A 62 3.85 -18.77 -5.27
C GLN A 62 3.92 -17.35 -5.86
N GLN A 63 5.07 -16.69 -5.76
CA GLN A 63 5.26 -15.35 -6.29
C GLN A 63 5.35 -15.35 -7.82
N ARG A 64 5.95 -16.39 -8.43
CA ARG A 64 5.90 -16.64 -9.88
C ARG A 64 4.47 -16.89 -10.36
N GLN A 65 3.73 -17.79 -9.71
CA GLN A 65 2.35 -18.09 -10.07
C GLN A 65 1.47 -16.83 -9.99
N LYS A 66 1.61 -16.04 -8.92
CA LYS A 66 0.88 -14.77 -8.79
C LYS A 66 1.24 -13.76 -9.89
N GLN A 67 2.50 -13.71 -10.34
CA GLN A 67 2.89 -12.84 -11.46
C GLN A 67 2.25 -13.29 -12.77
N GLU A 68 2.16 -14.61 -12.99
CA GLU A 68 1.50 -15.16 -14.17
C GLU A 68 -0.01 -14.90 -14.17
N ASP A 69 -0.67 -15.02 -13.01
CA ASP A 69 -2.08 -14.67 -12.88
C ASP A 69 -2.33 -13.17 -13.19
N VAL A 70 -1.45 -12.29 -12.70
CA VAL A 70 -1.51 -10.85 -13.01
C VAL A 70 -1.26 -10.59 -14.50
N ARG A 71 -0.28 -11.26 -15.10
CA ARG A 71 0.00 -11.18 -16.54
C ARG A 71 -1.25 -11.53 -17.35
N GLN A 72 -1.87 -12.68 -17.08
CA GLN A 72 -3.04 -13.14 -17.82
C GLN A 72 -4.20 -12.15 -17.74
N VAL A 73 -4.43 -11.58 -16.56
CA VAL A 73 -5.46 -10.54 -16.38
C VAL A 73 -5.15 -9.28 -17.18
N LEU A 74 -3.90 -8.80 -17.15
CA LEU A 74 -3.49 -7.59 -17.88
C LEU A 74 -3.54 -7.82 -19.39
N GLU A 75 -3.03 -8.93 -19.88
CA GLU A 75 -3.06 -9.28 -21.31
C GLU A 75 -4.50 -9.40 -21.82
N ALA A 76 -5.42 -9.94 -21.00
CA ALA A 76 -6.85 -10.02 -21.32
C ALA A 76 -7.54 -8.65 -21.46
N TRP A 77 -6.98 -7.55 -20.94
CA TRP A 77 -7.53 -6.21 -21.12
C TRP A 77 -7.19 -5.60 -22.49
N GLY A 78 -6.18 -6.14 -23.17
CA GLY A 78 -5.75 -5.70 -24.50
C GLY A 78 -4.93 -4.41 -24.50
N ALA A 79 -4.09 -4.26 -25.52
CA ALA A 79 -3.13 -3.16 -25.62
C ALA A 79 -3.75 -1.76 -25.56
N ALA A 80 -4.98 -1.59 -26.08
CA ALA A 80 -5.68 -0.30 -26.05
C ALA A 80 -5.96 0.20 -24.63
N VAL A 81 -6.30 -0.70 -23.70
CA VAL A 81 -6.54 -0.36 -22.28
C VAL A 81 -5.21 -0.19 -21.56
N LEU A 82 -4.27 -1.11 -21.79
CA LEU A 82 -2.95 -1.07 -21.14
C LEU A 82 -2.18 0.23 -21.44
N ASN A 83 -2.28 0.74 -22.68
CA ASN A 83 -1.64 2.00 -23.07
C ASN A 83 -2.25 3.25 -22.43
N GLN A 84 -3.44 3.17 -21.83
CA GLN A 84 -4.08 4.27 -21.13
C GLN A 84 -3.70 4.34 -19.65
N ILE A 85 -3.04 3.30 -19.13
CA ILE A 85 -2.55 3.29 -17.74
C ILE A 85 -1.29 4.16 -17.67
N ILE A 86 -1.39 5.24 -16.92
CA ILE A 86 -0.31 6.21 -16.72
C ILE A 86 0.50 5.97 -15.44
N GLU A 87 -0.06 5.23 -14.48
CA GLU A 87 0.56 4.96 -13.20
C GLU A 87 0.10 3.62 -12.60
N VAL A 88 1.03 2.89 -11.99
CA VAL A 88 0.78 1.66 -11.25
C VAL A 88 1.44 1.73 -9.87
N SER A 89 0.64 1.55 -8.83
CA SER A 89 1.15 1.38 -7.46
C SER A 89 1.47 -0.09 -7.21
N ILE A 90 2.71 -0.38 -6.80
CA ILE A 90 3.17 -1.73 -6.48
C ILE A 90 3.77 -1.82 -5.08
N ASP A 91 3.60 -2.99 -4.47
CA ASP A 91 4.24 -3.30 -3.20
C ASP A 91 5.77 -3.37 -3.35
N LEU A 92 6.50 -3.16 -2.26
CA LEU A 92 7.98 -3.23 -2.21
C LEU A 92 8.54 -4.67 -2.33
N SER A 93 7.77 -5.60 -2.92
CA SER A 93 8.08 -7.02 -2.98
C SER A 93 8.02 -7.57 -4.40
N GLY A 94 8.90 -8.53 -4.70
CA GLY A 94 8.83 -9.35 -5.91
C GLY A 94 9.33 -8.72 -7.20
N ASN A 95 9.22 -9.48 -8.29
CA ASN A 95 9.58 -9.07 -9.65
C ASN A 95 8.43 -8.35 -10.38
N TYR A 96 7.41 -7.85 -9.66
CA TYR A 96 6.29 -7.12 -10.28
C TYR A 96 6.75 -5.88 -11.02
N LYS A 97 7.79 -5.19 -10.52
CA LYS A 97 8.46 -4.10 -11.24
C LYS A 97 8.84 -4.52 -12.66
N SER A 98 9.46 -5.68 -12.83
CA SER A 98 9.87 -6.18 -14.15
C SER A 98 8.68 -6.57 -15.04
N LEU A 99 7.59 -7.05 -14.45
CA LEU A 99 6.37 -7.40 -15.16
C LEU A 99 5.63 -6.15 -15.65
N VAL A 100 5.46 -5.16 -14.77
CA VAL A 100 4.81 -3.88 -15.09
C VAL A 100 5.59 -3.15 -16.17
N HIS A 101 6.92 -3.07 -16.10
CA HIS A 101 7.70 -2.47 -17.18
C HIS A 101 7.55 -3.18 -18.54
N LYS A 102 7.31 -4.50 -18.56
CA LYS A 102 7.10 -5.27 -19.79
C LYS A 102 5.69 -5.05 -20.38
N LEU A 103 4.66 -5.01 -19.53
CA LEU A 103 3.26 -4.96 -19.98
C LEU A 103 2.72 -3.54 -20.09
N LEU A 104 3.27 -2.61 -19.32
CA LEU A 104 2.80 -1.23 -19.14
C LEU A 104 3.98 -0.27 -19.29
N PRO A 105 4.65 -0.22 -20.45
CA PRO A 105 5.88 0.56 -20.63
C PRO A 105 5.66 2.08 -20.50
N ASN A 106 4.42 2.55 -20.66
CA ASN A 106 4.06 3.96 -20.53
C ASN A 106 3.66 4.37 -19.10
N ALA A 107 3.51 3.39 -18.19
CA ALA A 107 3.05 3.65 -16.83
C ALA A 107 4.22 3.97 -15.91
N THR A 108 4.07 5.01 -15.10
CA THR A 108 4.97 5.30 -13.98
C THR A 108 4.75 4.27 -12.88
N VAL A 109 5.83 3.66 -12.40
CA VAL A 109 5.77 2.72 -11.28
C VAL A 109 5.96 3.48 -9.99
N VAL A 110 4.97 3.42 -9.10
CA VAL A 110 4.98 4.07 -7.80
C VAL A 110 5.04 3.01 -6.71
N ALA A 111 5.86 3.24 -5.69
CA ALA A 111 5.89 2.37 -4.51
C ALA A 111 4.66 2.65 -3.65
N ASP A 112 3.94 1.60 -3.28
CA ASP A 112 2.77 1.73 -2.42
C ASP A 112 3.18 2.30 -1.05
N ARG A 113 2.62 3.46 -0.71
CA ARG A 113 2.93 4.20 0.52
C ARG A 113 2.70 3.36 1.77
N PHE A 114 1.65 2.55 1.82
CA PHE A 114 1.38 1.73 3.00
C PHE A 114 2.51 0.73 3.23
N HIS A 115 3.04 0.11 2.17
CA HIS A 115 4.19 -0.79 2.28
C HIS A 115 5.48 -0.06 2.64
N VAL A 116 5.68 1.16 2.13
CA VAL A 116 6.82 2.02 2.49
C VAL A 116 6.78 2.41 3.98
N ILE A 117 5.62 2.79 4.52
CA ILE A 117 5.46 3.07 5.96
C ILE A 117 5.57 1.77 6.79
N LYS A 118 5.08 0.65 6.25
CA LYS A 118 5.10 -0.66 6.93
C LYS A 118 6.52 -1.12 7.23
N ILE A 119 7.48 -0.97 6.31
CA ILE A 119 8.87 -1.41 6.56
C ILE A 119 9.52 -0.64 7.72
N VAL A 120 9.28 0.68 7.83
CA VAL A 120 9.76 1.52 8.94
C VAL A 120 9.13 1.09 10.25
N ASN A 121 7.81 0.85 10.27
CA ASN A 121 7.11 0.35 11.45
C ASN A 121 7.61 -1.03 11.89
N GLN A 122 7.93 -1.92 10.94
CA GLN A 122 8.47 -3.24 11.24
C GLN A 122 9.85 -3.15 11.88
N GLU A 123 10.73 -2.29 11.38
CA GLU A 123 12.06 -2.09 11.97
C GLU A 123 11.97 -1.47 13.38
N LEU A 124 11.03 -0.54 13.62
CA LEU A 124 10.75 -0.03 14.96
C LEU A 124 10.26 -1.14 15.93
N ASP A 125 9.37 -2.02 15.49
CA ASP A 125 8.93 -3.16 16.33
C ASP A 125 10.07 -4.16 16.56
N LYS A 126 10.94 -4.38 15.57
CA LYS A 126 12.16 -5.20 15.73
C LYS A 126 13.08 -4.58 16.79
N ALA A 127 13.36 -3.29 16.73
CA ALA A 127 14.18 -2.60 17.73
C ALA A 127 13.58 -2.74 19.14
N ARG A 128 12.27 -2.54 19.29
CA ARG A 128 11.55 -2.78 20.55
C ARG A 128 11.74 -4.21 21.06
N GLN A 129 11.60 -5.22 20.19
CA GLN A 129 11.78 -6.63 20.56
C GLN A 129 13.22 -6.95 20.94
N SER A 130 14.21 -6.39 20.23
CA SER A 130 15.63 -6.55 20.55
C SER A 130 15.97 -5.97 21.92
N ILE A 131 15.40 -4.82 22.29
CA ILE A 131 15.57 -4.23 23.62
C ILE A 131 14.91 -5.11 24.70
N CYS A 132 13.72 -5.68 24.43
CA CYS A 132 13.10 -6.65 25.35
C CYS A 132 14.04 -7.84 25.63
N LYS A 133 14.65 -8.41 24.58
CA LYS A 133 15.59 -9.54 24.69
C LYS A 133 16.87 -9.14 25.45
N ALA A 134 17.45 -7.98 25.11
CA ALA A 134 18.65 -7.49 25.79
C ALA A 134 18.41 -7.20 27.29
N ASN A 135 17.19 -6.77 27.65
CA ASN A 135 16.82 -6.53 29.04
C ASN A 135 16.85 -7.79 29.91
N GLU A 136 16.70 -8.99 29.32
CA GLU A 136 16.78 -10.26 30.06
C GLU A 136 18.17 -10.47 30.69
N GLN A 137 19.21 -9.91 30.07
CA GLN A 137 20.61 -9.98 30.50
C GLN A 137 21.01 -8.82 31.44
N THR A 138 20.10 -7.89 31.74
CA THR A 138 20.39 -6.75 32.63
C THR A 138 20.54 -7.24 34.07
N VAL A 139 21.71 -6.96 34.69
CA VAL A 139 22.04 -7.38 36.07
C VAL A 139 21.34 -6.52 37.11
N ASN A 140 21.13 -5.23 36.82
CA ASN A 140 20.45 -4.33 37.74
C ASN A 140 18.94 -4.60 37.70
N GLU A 141 18.42 -5.25 38.74
CA GLU A 141 17.01 -5.64 38.84
C GLU A 141 16.04 -4.44 38.81
N VAL A 142 16.44 -3.28 39.33
CA VAL A 142 15.62 -2.05 39.28
C VAL A 142 15.50 -1.56 37.84
N GLN A 143 16.63 -1.45 37.14
CA GLN A 143 16.67 -1.04 35.74
C GLN A 143 15.90 -2.04 34.85
N LYS A 144 16.09 -3.33 35.10
CA LYS A 144 15.40 -4.41 34.39
C LYS A 144 13.89 -4.30 34.54
N ALA A 145 13.40 -4.06 35.75
CA ALA A 145 11.98 -3.88 36.03
C ALA A 145 11.42 -2.61 35.36
N GLN A 146 12.16 -1.50 35.37
CA GLN A 146 11.78 -0.25 34.70
C GLN A 146 11.63 -0.43 33.19
N ILE A 147 12.64 -1.02 32.53
CA ILE A 147 12.60 -1.28 31.08
C ILE A 147 11.46 -2.24 30.73
N ALA A 148 11.26 -3.31 31.51
CA ALA A 148 10.18 -4.26 31.28
C ALA A 148 8.79 -3.58 31.41
N ALA A 149 8.60 -2.70 32.40
CA ALA A 149 7.36 -1.94 32.57
C ALA A 149 7.10 -0.96 31.42
N ALA A 150 8.14 -0.24 30.98
CA ALA A 150 8.08 0.70 29.86
C ALA A 150 7.74 -0.01 28.54
N LEU A 151 8.29 -1.19 28.29
CA LEU A 151 8.04 -1.94 27.05
C LEU A 151 6.74 -2.76 27.08
N LYS A 152 6.19 -3.04 28.26
CA LYS A 152 4.92 -3.77 28.38
C LYS A 152 3.76 -2.99 27.75
N GLN A 153 3.04 -3.63 26.83
CA GLN A 153 1.91 -3.04 26.09
C GLN A 153 2.28 -1.76 25.29
N SER A 154 3.56 -1.56 24.98
CA SER A 154 4.05 -0.38 24.24
C SER A 154 3.87 -0.44 22.72
N LYS A 155 3.65 -1.63 22.14
CA LYS A 155 3.63 -1.83 20.67
C LYS A 155 2.71 -0.83 19.96
N TYR A 156 1.45 -0.71 20.38
CA TYR A 156 0.52 0.22 19.73
C TYR A 156 0.74 1.68 20.10
N ALA A 157 1.45 1.97 21.19
CA ALA A 157 1.89 3.34 21.48
C ALA A 157 2.95 3.78 20.48
N LEU A 158 3.85 2.87 20.10
CA LEU A 158 4.94 3.12 19.15
C LEU A 158 4.51 3.05 17.69
N LEU A 159 3.58 2.17 17.30
CA LEU A 159 3.29 1.92 15.88
C LEU A 159 2.10 2.68 15.32
N LYS A 160 1.16 3.12 16.17
CA LYS A 160 0.04 3.94 15.69
C LYS A 160 0.53 5.35 15.35
N PRO A 161 -0.14 6.04 14.40
CA PRO A 161 0.04 7.48 14.21
C PRO A 161 -0.21 8.24 15.52
N GLU A 162 0.63 9.22 15.81
CA GLU A 162 0.62 9.92 17.09
C GLU A 162 -0.71 10.65 17.36
N GLU A 163 -1.33 11.20 16.31
CA GLU A 163 -2.64 11.85 16.39
C GLU A 163 -3.77 10.91 16.82
N ASN A 164 -3.59 9.61 16.64
CA ASN A 164 -4.58 8.56 16.92
C ASN A 164 -4.32 7.84 18.26
N LEU A 165 -3.37 8.32 19.06
CA LEU A 165 -3.05 7.72 20.35
C LEU A 165 -4.07 8.09 21.42
N THR A 166 -4.51 7.08 22.17
CA THR A 166 -5.27 7.27 23.41
C THR A 166 -4.38 7.91 24.48
N GLN A 167 -4.98 8.55 25.49
CA GLN A 167 -4.23 9.15 26.60
C GLN A 167 -3.31 8.14 27.31
N LYS A 168 -3.75 6.88 27.45
CA LYS A 168 -2.94 5.80 28.01
C LYS A 168 -1.71 5.48 27.14
N GLN A 169 -1.86 5.52 25.82
CA GLN A 169 -0.75 5.28 24.90
C GLN A 169 0.23 6.45 24.87
N LYS A 170 -0.25 7.71 24.96
CA LYS A 170 0.61 8.89 25.10
C LYS A 170 1.44 8.83 26.38
N ALA A 171 0.82 8.51 27.52
CA ALA A 171 1.53 8.31 28.77
C ALA A 171 2.59 7.19 28.67
N LYS A 172 2.30 6.13 27.92
CA LYS A 172 3.25 5.04 27.66
C LYS A 172 4.43 5.50 26.79
N LEU A 173 4.25 6.40 25.83
CA LEU A 173 5.35 6.99 25.07
C LEU A 173 6.27 7.85 25.96
N GLU A 174 5.71 8.64 26.87
CA GLU A 174 6.52 9.40 27.83
C GLU A 174 7.33 8.48 28.75
N GLU A 175 6.76 7.37 29.22
CA GLU A 175 7.52 6.37 29.99
C GLU A 175 8.67 5.77 29.18
N ILE A 176 8.45 5.47 27.89
CA ILE A 176 9.51 5.00 26.99
C ILE A 176 10.57 6.09 26.78
N ARG A 177 10.19 7.36 26.69
CA ARG A 177 11.11 8.48 26.53
C ARG A 177 12.08 8.60 27.71
N GLU A 178 11.59 8.41 28.92
CA GLU A 178 12.42 8.46 30.13
C GLU A 178 13.31 7.23 30.29
N VAL A 179 12.78 6.04 30.01
CA VAL A 179 13.47 4.77 30.31
C VAL A 179 14.32 4.25 29.15
N VAL A 180 13.89 4.47 27.91
CA VAL A 180 14.53 3.96 26.68
C VAL A 180 14.59 5.07 25.61
N PRO A 181 15.42 6.12 25.81
CA PRO A 181 15.44 7.30 24.93
C PRO A 181 15.73 6.98 23.45
N SER A 182 16.53 5.94 23.19
CA SER A 182 16.83 5.49 21.82
C SER A 182 15.58 5.02 21.07
N LEU A 183 14.67 4.30 21.74
CA LEU A 183 13.42 3.83 21.15
C LEU A 183 12.43 4.99 20.95
N ALA A 184 12.42 5.97 21.85
CA ALA A 184 11.64 7.19 21.69
C ALA A 184 12.15 8.05 20.51
N ARG A 185 13.46 8.13 20.30
CA ARG A 185 14.05 8.77 19.12
C ARG A 185 13.60 8.07 17.83
N MET A 186 13.67 6.74 17.77
CA MET A 186 13.19 5.99 16.61
C MET A 186 11.68 6.23 16.35
N HIS A 187 10.87 6.38 17.40
CA HIS A 187 9.46 6.76 17.25
C HIS A 187 9.30 8.12 16.58
N GLN A 188 10.05 9.13 17.03
CA GLN A 188 10.02 10.49 16.44
C GLN A 188 10.47 10.47 14.98
N GLU A 189 11.53 9.74 14.66
CA GLU A 189 12.01 9.55 13.29
C GLU A 189 10.93 8.88 12.42
N LYS A 190 10.22 7.86 12.93
CA LYS A 190 9.08 7.24 12.23
C LYS A 190 7.91 8.20 12.00
N GLU A 191 7.57 9.05 12.97
CA GLU A 191 6.51 10.06 12.79
C GLU A 191 6.93 11.15 11.80
N SER A 192 8.20 11.58 11.83
CA SER A 192 8.75 12.51 10.84
C SER A 192 8.71 11.92 9.43
N PHE A 193 9.06 10.63 9.26
CA PHE A 193 8.95 9.93 7.99
C PHE A 193 7.52 9.95 7.46
N ARG A 194 6.55 9.63 8.33
CA ARG A 194 5.14 9.64 7.96
C ARG A 194 4.68 11.04 7.55
N ALA A 195 5.13 12.07 8.26
CA ALA A 195 4.76 13.45 7.98
C ALA A 195 5.15 13.88 6.55
N ILE A 196 6.28 13.39 6.02
CA ILE A 196 6.71 13.67 4.64
C ILE A 196 5.61 13.29 3.64
N PHE A 197 5.03 12.09 3.78
CA PHE A 197 4.00 11.62 2.85
C PHE A 197 2.64 12.31 3.01
N GLU A 198 2.37 12.93 4.16
CA GLU A 198 1.11 13.63 4.42
C GLU A 198 1.21 15.14 4.13
N GLN A 199 2.42 15.71 4.15
CA GLN A 199 2.63 17.17 4.13
C GLN A 199 3.45 17.67 2.94
N ALA A 200 4.19 16.80 2.23
CA ALA A 200 4.95 17.19 1.05
C ALA A 200 4.04 17.81 -0.01
N LYS A 201 4.42 19.00 -0.50
CA LYS A 201 3.60 19.79 -1.44
C LYS A 201 3.68 19.27 -2.86
N ASP A 202 4.87 18.87 -3.27
CA ASP A 202 5.19 18.41 -4.61
C ASP A 202 6.36 17.43 -4.59
N TRP A 203 6.69 16.89 -5.76
CA TRP A 203 7.79 15.94 -5.92
C TRP A 203 9.14 16.43 -5.41
N LYS A 204 9.46 17.70 -5.65
CA LYS A 204 10.73 18.28 -5.23
C LYS A 204 10.81 18.37 -3.72
N ASP A 205 9.78 18.91 -3.09
CA ASP A 205 9.67 19.06 -1.64
C ASP A 205 9.73 17.69 -0.92
N GLY A 206 8.93 16.72 -1.38
CA GLY A 206 8.94 15.37 -0.82
C GLY A 206 10.28 14.65 -1.00
N THR A 207 10.94 14.82 -2.15
CA THR A 207 12.26 14.24 -2.41
C THR A 207 13.34 14.79 -1.47
N PHE A 208 13.39 16.11 -1.27
CA PHE A 208 14.36 16.71 -0.35
C PHE A 208 14.12 16.29 1.10
N GLN A 209 12.87 16.33 1.57
CA GLN A 209 12.54 15.87 2.91
C GLN A 209 12.87 14.38 3.12
N LEU A 210 12.63 13.54 2.11
CA LEU A 210 13.00 12.13 2.16
C LEU A 210 14.51 11.92 2.23
N LEU A 211 15.30 12.66 1.45
CA LEU A 211 16.77 12.62 1.52
C LEU A 211 17.28 13.02 2.91
N ASP A 212 16.73 14.10 3.47
CA ASP A 212 17.08 14.55 4.82
C ASP A 212 16.75 13.48 5.87
N TRP A 213 15.60 12.83 5.74
CA TRP A 213 15.22 11.74 6.62
C TRP A 213 16.15 10.52 6.48
N LEU A 214 16.49 10.12 5.26
CA LEU A 214 17.41 9.00 5.00
C LEU A 214 18.78 9.24 5.65
N ALA A 215 19.28 10.48 5.60
CA ALA A 215 20.53 10.85 6.25
C ALA A 215 20.43 10.78 7.79
N GLN A 216 19.32 11.22 8.37
CA GLN A 216 19.11 11.23 9.82
C GLN A 216 18.84 9.83 10.40
N ALA A 217 18.11 9.00 9.66
CA ALA A 217 17.65 7.69 10.10
C ALA A 217 18.64 6.56 9.79
N GLN A 218 19.79 6.86 9.15
CA GLN A 218 20.77 5.86 8.69
C GLN A 218 21.25 4.92 9.80
N ASP A 219 21.38 5.39 11.03
CA ASP A 219 21.85 4.60 12.17
C ASP A 219 20.73 3.77 12.81
N SER A 220 19.53 4.34 12.91
CA SER A 220 18.38 3.76 13.61
C SER A 220 17.52 2.84 12.73
N PHE A 221 17.46 3.10 11.43
CA PHE A 221 16.60 2.43 10.45
C PHE A 221 17.40 1.88 9.25
N GLN A 222 18.51 1.19 9.52
CA GLN A 222 19.44 0.68 8.50
C GLN A 222 18.76 -0.19 7.42
N GLU A 223 17.83 -1.06 7.81
CA GLU A 223 17.13 -1.96 6.88
C GLU A 223 16.14 -1.18 6.00
N SER A 224 15.38 -0.26 6.61
CA SER A 224 14.40 0.56 5.90
C SER A 224 15.10 1.54 4.96
N VAL A 225 16.15 2.22 5.42
CA VAL A 225 16.95 3.14 4.61
C VAL A 225 17.53 2.41 3.39
N ARG A 226 18.13 1.23 3.58
CA ARG A 226 18.63 0.42 2.45
C ARG A 226 17.54 0.09 1.44
N THR A 227 16.36 -0.30 1.93
CA THR A 227 15.22 -0.66 1.09
C THR A 227 14.68 0.56 0.33
N ILE A 228 14.50 1.69 1.02
CA ILE A 228 14.01 2.93 0.42
C ILE A 228 15.01 3.45 -0.63
N CYS A 229 16.32 3.41 -0.35
CA CYS A 229 17.35 3.78 -1.34
C CYS A 229 17.28 2.91 -2.60
N ARG A 230 17.03 1.60 -2.47
CA ARG A 230 16.85 0.70 -3.62
C ARG A 230 15.61 1.05 -4.46
N TRP A 231 14.56 1.56 -3.81
CA TRP A 231 13.28 1.90 -4.42
C TRP A 231 13.09 3.42 -4.58
N PHE A 232 14.17 4.20 -4.51
CA PHE A 232 14.08 5.64 -4.31
C PHE A 232 13.28 6.36 -5.41
N GLY A 233 13.47 5.95 -6.67
CA GLY A 233 12.71 6.50 -7.79
C GLY A 233 11.21 6.21 -7.68
N GLU A 234 10.83 4.98 -7.31
CA GLU A 234 9.41 4.60 -7.17
C GLU A 234 8.76 5.23 -5.93
N VAL A 235 9.53 5.43 -4.84
CA VAL A 235 9.06 6.10 -3.62
C VAL A 235 8.85 7.58 -3.88
N THR A 236 9.78 8.25 -4.58
CA THR A 236 9.66 9.69 -4.87
C THR A 236 8.58 9.98 -5.92
N ALA A 237 8.34 9.06 -6.86
CA ALA A 237 7.23 9.15 -7.82
C ALA A 237 5.84 9.28 -7.13
N TYR A 238 5.70 8.85 -5.88
CA TYR A 238 4.49 9.06 -5.09
C TYR A 238 4.10 10.54 -4.98
N PHE A 239 5.09 11.44 -4.89
CA PHE A 239 4.89 12.86 -4.62
C PHE A 239 4.43 13.67 -5.85
N ASP A 240 4.40 13.07 -7.04
CA ASP A 240 3.87 13.73 -8.26
C ASP A 240 2.34 13.72 -8.28
N ASN A 241 1.71 12.61 -7.89
CA ASN A 241 0.25 12.42 -7.99
C ASN A 241 -0.44 12.15 -6.64
N HIS A 242 0.33 12.04 -5.55
CA HIS A 242 -0.12 11.69 -4.19
C HIS A 242 -1.09 10.52 -4.16
N THR A 243 -0.88 9.52 -5.02
CA THR A 243 -1.85 8.45 -5.28
C THR A 243 -2.25 7.77 -3.99
N ASN A 244 -3.41 8.18 -3.47
CA ASN A 244 -3.86 7.75 -2.17
C ASN A 244 -4.44 6.34 -2.30
N SER A 245 -3.86 5.38 -1.59
CA SER A 245 -4.32 3.99 -1.52
C SER A 245 -5.83 3.89 -1.23
N GLY A 246 -6.47 4.87 -0.57
CA GLY A 246 -7.93 4.89 -0.36
C GLY A 246 -8.77 5.12 -1.63
N VAL A 247 -8.31 5.94 -2.59
CA VAL A 247 -8.98 6.11 -3.90
C VAL A 247 -8.82 4.84 -4.72
N VAL A 248 -7.62 4.26 -4.69
CA VAL A 248 -7.32 3.03 -5.41
C VAL A 248 -8.00 1.81 -4.79
N GLU A 249 -8.14 1.76 -3.46
CA GLU A 249 -8.92 0.75 -2.75
C GLU A 249 -10.43 0.90 -3.03
N GLY A 250 -10.92 2.13 -3.15
CA GLY A 250 -12.28 2.41 -3.61
C GLY A 250 -12.54 1.91 -5.03
N ILE A 251 -11.60 2.15 -5.95
CA ILE A 251 -11.64 1.64 -7.34
C ILE A 251 -11.52 0.12 -7.34
N ASN A 252 -10.60 -0.46 -6.58
CA ASN A 252 -10.39 -1.90 -6.47
C ASN A 252 -11.58 -2.62 -5.85
N ASN A 253 -12.24 -2.04 -4.85
CA ASN A 253 -13.44 -2.60 -4.25
C ASN A 253 -14.64 -2.52 -5.21
N LYS A 254 -14.76 -1.45 -5.99
CA LYS A 254 -15.74 -1.35 -7.08
C LYS A 254 -15.46 -2.36 -8.19
N LEU A 255 -14.20 -2.54 -8.61
CA LEU A 255 -13.80 -3.56 -9.59
C LEU A 255 -14.05 -4.98 -9.09
N LYS A 256 -13.75 -5.28 -7.81
CA LYS A 256 -14.09 -6.55 -7.16
C LYS A 256 -15.61 -6.77 -7.13
N LEU A 257 -16.40 -5.73 -6.87
CA LEU A 257 -17.86 -5.79 -6.88
C LEU A 257 -18.38 -6.05 -8.31
N ILE A 258 -17.85 -5.36 -9.32
CA ILE A 258 -18.19 -5.56 -10.74
C ILE A 258 -17.84 -6.99 -11.18
N LYS A 259 -16.66 -7.51 -10.82
CA LYS A 259 -16.27 -8.92 -11.06
C LYS A 259 -17.19 -9.94 -10.40
N ARG A 260 -17.79 -9.61 -9.25
CA ARG A 260 -18.75 -10.48 -8.54
C ARG A 260 -20.15 -10.46 -9.17
N ILE A 261 -20.56 -9.33 -9.75
CA ILE A 261 -21.90 -9.14 -10.33
C ILE A 261 -21.95 -9.56 -11.80
N LEU A 262 -20.83 -9.48 -12.52
CA LEU A 262 -20.72 -9.92 -13.91
C LEU A 262 -20.05 -11.31 -13.98
N PRO A 263 -20.82 -12.41 -14.05
CA PRO A 263 -20.26 -13.71 -14.38
C PRO A 263 -19.55 -13.63 -15.75
N ILE A 264 -18.45 -14.36 -15.87
CA ILE A 264 -17.29 -14.24 -16.78
C ILE A 264 -17.57 -14.13 -18.30
N GLN A 265 -18.81 -14.07 -18.78
CA GLN A 265 -19.10 -14.22 -20.21
C GLN A 265 -19.21 -12.94 -21.05
N ASN A 266 -18.99 -11.74 -20.53
CA ASN A 266 -19.09 -10.52 -21.35
C ASN A 266 -17.82 -9.65 -21.32
N GLN A 267 -16.82 -10.04 -22.13
CA GLN A 267 -15.67 -9.19 -22.47
C GLN A 267 -16.09 -7.83 -23.06
N MET A 268 -17.25 -7.76 -23.74
CA MET A 268 -17.78 -6.49 -24.26
C MET A 268 -18.17 -5.49 -23.17
N LEU A 269 -18.73 -5.93 -22.04
CA LEU A 269 -19.16 -5.04 -20.96
C LEU A 269 -17.98 -4.41 -20.21
N LEU A 270 -16.86 -5.12 -20.08
CA LEU A 270 -15.65 -4.59 -19.45
C LEU A 270 -15.02 -3.47 -20.30
N SER A 271 -15.02 -3.62 -21.63
CA SER A 271 -14.54 -2.59 -22.56
C SER A 271 -15.40 -1.32 -22.54
N MET A 272 -16.73 -1.48 -22.40
CA MET A 272 -17.68 -0.36 -22.37
C MET A 272 -17.57 0.46 -21.08
N ILE A 273 -17.27 -0.18 -19.95
CA ILE A 273 -17.13 0.50 -18.65
C ILE A 273 -15.79 1.24 -18.54
N CYS A 274 -14.71 0.70 -19.11
CA CYS A 274 -13.41 1.42 -19.16
C CYS A 274 -13.43 2.64 -20.09
N SER A 275 -14.41 2.73 -20.99
CA SER A 275 -14.58 3.87 -21.90
C SER A 275 -15.37 5.03 -21.26
N LEU A 276 -15.93 4.83 -20.07
CA LEU A 276 -16.82 5.77 -19.38
C LEU A 276 -16.19 6.43 -18.13
N PHE A 277 -14.92 6.16 -17.86
CA PHE A 277 -14.10 6.80 -16.82
C PHE A 277 -12.75 7.22 -17.40
#